data_AF-A0A7S9R608-F1
#
_entry.id   AF-A0A7S9R608-F1
#
_cell.length_a   1.000
_cell.length_b   1.000
_cell.length_c   1.000
_cell.angle_alpha   90.00
_cell.angle_beta   90.00
_cell.angle_gamma   90.00
#
_symmetry.space_group_name_H-M   'P 1'
#
loop_
_entity.id
_entity.type
_entity.pdbx_description
1 polymer ?
#
loop_
_entity_poly.entity_id
_entity_poly.type
_entity_poly.pdbx_seq_one_letter_code
_entity_poly.pdbx_strand_id
1 'polypeptide(L)'
;MSNFFKNAEQFNVDGATVPFYKFNENGVNFVGFDSRPCVPPEPMVNALIAIKFADKNTKIMMLNHKFPVGLIPKIDKSFDIEREDIDGGAVKMIFSLKDGANIEDVDTSLCH
;
A
#
# COMPACT_ATOMS: atom_id res chain seq x y z
N MET A 1 -1.25 -10.78 13.91
CA MET A 1 -0.70 -9.45 13.54
C MET A 1 0.63 -9.69 12.84
N SER A 2 0.79 -9.16 11.62
CA SER A 2 2.03 -9.30 10.86
C SER A 2 3.22 -8.77 11.63
N ASN A 3 4.34 -9.50 11.61
CA ASN A 3 5.58 -9.07 12.28
C ASN A 3 6.04 -7.69 11.77
N PHE A 4 5.64 -7.32 10.55
CA PHE A 4 5.87 -6.05 9.88
C PHE A 4 5.24 -4.82 10.56
N PHE A 5 4.20 -4.99 11.39
CA PHE A 5 3.47 -3.87 12.00
C PHE A 5 3.48 -3.91 13.54
N LYS A 6 4.41 -4.67 14.15
CA LYS A 6 4.41 -4.93 15.60
C LYS A 6 4.48 -3.67 16.49
N ASN A 7 5.15 -2.63 16.03
CA ASN A 7 5.30 -1.36 16.77
C ASN A 7 4.57 -0.20 16.08
N ALA A 8 3.62 -0.50 15.18
CA ALA A 8 2.89 0.51 14.44
C ALA A 8 1.61 0.92 15.16
N GLU A 9 1.21 2.18 15.00
CA GLU A 9 -0.09 2.66 15.46
C GLU A 9 -1.17 2.23 14.46
N GLN A 10 -2.13 1.43 14.93
CA GLN A 10 -3.26 1.00 14.11
C GLN A 10 -4.34 2.09 14.03
N PHE A 11 -4.91 2.29 12.85
CA PHE A 11 -6.05 3.16 12.62
C PHE A 11 -6.98 2.58 11.55
N ASN A 12 -8.22 3.06 11.51
CA ASN A 12 -9.21 2.66 10.51
C ASN A 12 -9.37 3.79 9.49
N VAL A 13 -9.57 3.43 8.24
CA VAL A 13 -9.81 4.36 7.14
C VAL A 13 -11.18 4.10 6.56
N ASP A 14 -11.95 5.14 6.31
CA ASP A 14 -13.26 5.01 5.68
C ASP A 14 -13.13 4.37 4.29
N GLY A 15 -14.00 3.40 3.99
CA GLY A 15 -13.97 2.62 2.76
C GLY A 15 -12.93 1.49 2.71
N ALA A 16 -12.04 1.37 3.69
CA ALA A 16 -11.10 0.25 3.79
C ALA A 16 -11.77 -0.98 4.42
N THR A 17 -11.39 -2.18 3.97
CA THR A 17 -11.87 -3.45 4.54
C THR A 17 -10.90 -4.08 5.54
N VAL A 18 -9.72 -3.48 5.71
CA VAL A 18 -8.68 -3.91 6.65
C VAL A 18 -8.17 -2.74 7.48
N PRO A 19 -7.62 -2.99 8.68
CA PRO A 19 -6.96 -1.96 9.46
C PRO A 19 -5.67 -1.48 8.78
N PHE A 20 -5.37 -0.21 8.98
CA PHE A 20 -4.15 0.44 8.53
C PHE A 20 -3.22 0.66 9.71
N TYR A 21 -1.93 0.77 9.42
CA TYR A 21 -0.86 0.88 10.38
C TYR A 21 0.07 2.01 9.97
N LYS A 22 0.41 2.91 10.90
CA LYS A 22 1.41 3.96 10.66
C LYS A 22 2.59 3.81 11.61
N PHE A 23 3.79 4.04 11.09
CA PHE A 23 5.02 4.01 11.87
C PHE A 23 6.08 4.87 11.19
N ASN A 24 7.11 5.27 11.95
CA ASN A 24 8.27 5.96 11.42
C ASN A 24 9.47 5.03 11.53
N GLU A 25 10.23 4.91 10.46
CA GLU A 25 11.48 4.15 10.41
C GLU A 25 12.57 5.02 9.80
N ASN A 26 13.63 5.29 10.57
CA ASN A 26 14.78 6.10 10.13
C ASN A 26 14.40 7.49 9.56
N GLY A 27 13.36 8.14 10.09
CA GLY A 27 12.91 9.45 9.62
C GLY A 27 12.03 9.42 8.36
N VAL A 28 11.61 8.24 7.91
CA VAL A 28 10.63 8.04 6.83
C VAL A 28 9.34 7.53 7.45
N ASN A 29 8.21 8.14 7.07
CA ASN A 29 6.90 7.69 7.51
C ASN A 29 6.43 6.53 6.63
N PHE A 30 5.77 5.57 7.25
CA PHE A 30 5.14 4.46 6.56
C PHE A 30 3.67 4.39 6.93
N VAL A 31 2.84 4.17 5.93
CA VAL A 31 1.44 3.75 6.10
C VAL A 31 1.28 2.41 5.42
N GLY A 32 0.79 1.41 6.13
CA GLY A 32 0.68 0.06 5.58
C GLY A 32 -0.54 -0.71 6.02
N PHE A 33 -0.80 -1.81 5.32
CA PHE A 33 -1.94 -2.67 5.57
C PHE A 33 -1.63 -4.11 5.14
N ASP A 34 -2.36 -5.07 5.72
CA ASP A 34 -2.24 -6.49 5.40
C ASP A 34 -3.48 -6.99 4.66
N SER A 35 -3.35 -7.20 3.36
CA SER A 35 -4.41 -7.71 2.47
C SER A 35 -4.23 -9.17 2.06
N ARG A 36 -3.28 -9.89 2.68
CA ARG A 36 -3.12 -11.34 2.47
C ARG A 36 -4.41 -12.16 2.72
N PRO A 37 -5.25 -11.86 3.73
CA PRO A 37 -6.49 -12.60 3.91
C PRO A 37 -7.62 -12.19 2.94
N CYS A 38 -7.44 -11.12 2.16
CA CYS A 38 -8.47 -10.56 1.30
C CYS A 38 -8.48 -11.21 -0.10
N VAL A 39 -9.66 -11.26 -0.71
CA VAL A 39 -9.84 -11.71 -2.09
C VAL A 39 -10.05 -10.52 -3.03
N PRO A 40 -9.64 -10.59 -4.31
CA PRO A 40 -9.96 -9.53 -5.29
C PRO A 40 -11.47 -9.25 -5.34
N PRO A 41 -11.92 -7.97 -5.40
CA PRO A 41 -11.11 -6.77 -5.64
C PRO A 41 -10.60 -6.04 -4.38
N GLU A 42 -10.85 -6.56 -3.18
CA GLU A 42 -10.56 -5.83 -1.93
C GLU A 42 -9.09 -5.39 -1.76
N PRO A 43 -8.05 -6.21 -2.06
CA PRO A 43 -6.66 -5.75 -2.01
C PRO A 43 -6.39 -4.52 -2.87
N MET A 44 -7.07 -4.41 -4.03
CA MET A 44 -6.91 -3.26 -4.93
C MET A 44 -7.56 -2.01 -4.34
N VAL A 45 -8.77 -2.13 -3.77
CA VAL A 45 -9.46 -1.00 -3.13
C VAL A 45 -8.64 -0.45 -1.96
N ASN A 46 -8.17 -1.33 -1.08
CA ASN A 46 -7.32 -0.94 0.05
C ASN A 46 -6.01 -0.29 -0.43
N ALA A 47 -5.40 -0.77 -1.51
CA ALA A 47 -4.22 -0.13 -2.09
C ALA A 47 -4.50 1.29 -2.63
N LEU A 48 -5.62 1.48 -3.34
CA LEU A 48 -6.01 2.80 -3.86
C LEU A 48 -6.36 3.79 -2.74
N ILE A 49 -6.87 3.31 -1.61
CA ILE A 49 -7.06 4.12 -0.41
C ILE A 49 -5.71 4.46 0.21
N ALA A 50 -4.79 3.49 0.27
CA ALA A 50 -3.47 3.67 0.88
C ALA A 50 -2.60 4.68 0.16
N ILE A 51 -2.58 4.68 -1.18
CA ILE A 51 -1.78 5.63 -1.95
C ILE A 51 -2.14 7.10 -1.69
N LYS A 52 -3.36 7.39 -1.20
CA LYS A 52 -3.78 8.75 -0.84
C LYS A 52 -3.01 9.30 0.37
N PHE A 53 -2.39 8.44 1.16
CA PHE A 53 -1.52 8.84 2.27
C PHE A 53 -0.06 9.02 1.87
N ALA A 54 0.30 8.72 0.62
CA ALA A 54 1.67 8.82 0.17
C ALA A 54 2.05 10.28 -0.12
N ASP A 55 3.25 10.65 0.28
CA ASP A 55 3.85 11.95 0.01
C ASP A 55 5.37 11.80 -0.12
N LYS A 56 6.08 12.93 -0.25
CA LYS A 56 7.55 12.93 -0.40
C LYS A 56 8.31 12.24 0.73
N ASN A 57 7.74 12.19 1.94
CA ASN A 57 8.34 11.55 3.11
C ASN A 57 7.53 10.35 3.62
N THR A 58 6.37 10.03 3.01
CA THR A 58 5.52 8.89 3.41
C THR A 58 5.47 7.83 2.32
N LYS A 59 5.90 6.62 2.67
CA LYS A 59 5.85 5.43 1.83
C LYS A 59 4.68 4.53 2.21
N ILE A 60 4.16 3.77 1.24
CA ILE A 60 3.09 2.81 1.47
C ILE A 60 3.63 1.40 1.54
N MET A 61 3.29 0.65 2.59
CA MET A 61 3.67 -0.77 2.74
C MET A 61 2.44 -1.68 2.59
N MET A 62 2.38 -2.42 1.49
CA MET A 62 1.31 -3.38 1.23
C MET A 62 1.83 -4.81 1.39
N LEU A 63 1.15 -5.61 2.20
CA LEU A 63 1.30 -7.08 2.18
C LEU A 63 0.14 -7.69 1.41
N ASN A 64 0.43 -8.54 0.42
CA ASN A 64 -0.60 -9.21 -0.37
C ASN A 64 -0.32 -10.69 -0.54
N HIS A 65 -1.37 -11.48 -0.75
CA HIS A 65 -1.26 -12.93 -0.93
C HIS A 65 -0.50 -13.30 -2.22
N LYS A 66 -0.56 -12.45 -3.24
CA LYS A 66 0.18 -12.56 -4.52
C LYS A 66 0.49 -11.19 -5.09
N PHE A 67 1.42 -11.13 -6.05
CA PHE A 67 1.72 -9.89 -6.75
C PHE A 67 0.53 -9.38 -7.59
N PRO A 68 0.01 -8.16 -7.35
CA PRO A 68 -1.20 -7.65 -7.99
C PRO A 68 -0.89 -7.04 -9.36
N VAL A 69 -0.72 -7.88 -10.38
CA VAL A 69 -0.36 -7.46 -11.75
C VAL A 69 -1.26 -6.38 -12.36
N GLY A 70 -2.55 -6.31 -11.96
CA GLY A 70 -3.48 -5.29 -12.45
C GLY A 70 -3.39 -3.93 -11.76
N LEU A 71 -2.75 -3.85 -10.58
CA LEU A 71 -2.55 -2.60 -9.84
C LEU A 71 -1.30 -1.87 -10.32
N ILE A 72 -0.22 -2.62 -10.56
CA ILE A 72 1.11 -2.08 -10.86
C ILE A 72 1.08 -1.05 -12.00
N PRO A 73 0.50 -1.32 -13.19
CA PRO A 73 0.52 -0.37 -14.30
C PRO A 73 -0.24 0.94 -14.02
N LYS A 74 -1.12 0.95 -13.00
CA LYS A 74 -1.92 2.13 -12.63
C LYS A 74 -1.14 3.11 -11.76
N ILE A 75 -0.30 2.57 -10.87
CA ILE A 75 0.45 3.38 -9.91
C ILE A 75 1.91 3.57 -10.34
N ASP A 76 2.46 2.70 -11.19
CA ASP A 76 3.88 2.75 -11.61
C ASP A 76 4.26 4.08 -12.30
N LYS A 77 3.32 4.80 -12.89
CA LYS A 77 3.59 6.14 -13.42
C LYS A 77 3.96 7.16 -12.34
N SER A 78 3.32 7.08 -11.18
CA SER A 78 3.48 8.04 -10.07
C SER A 78 4.34 7.50 -8.93
N PHE A 79 4.53 6.18 -8.86
CA PHE A 79 5.18 5.50 -7.75
C PHE A 79 6.33 4.61 -8.21
N ASP A 80 7.43 4.65 -7.46
CA ASP A 80 8.43 3.59 -7.48
C ASP A 80 7.96 2.43 -6.60
N ILE A 81 8.09 1.21 -7.11
CA ILE A 81 7.55 0.01 -6.49
C ILE A 81 8.68 -0.94 -6.18
N GLU A 82 8.97 -1.13 -4.90
CA GLU A 82 9.90 -2.14 -4.41
C GLU A 82 9.09 -3.39 -4.04
N ARG A 83 9.50 -4.56 -4.54
CA ARG A 83 8.87 -5.85 -4.23
C ARG A 83 9.85 -6.73 -3.49
N GLU A 84 9.36 -7.38 -2.44
CA GLU A 84 10.04 -8.43 -1.71
C GLU A 84 9.13 -9.65 -1.61
N ASP A 85 9.57 -10.79 -2.12
CA ASP A 85 8.89 -12.07 -1.95
C ASP A 85 9.09 -12.55 -0.51
N ILE A 86 8.00 -12.92 0.15
CA ILE A 86 8.00 -13.41 1.53
C ILE A 86 7.45 -14.84 1.58
N ASP A 87 7.51 -15.46 2.76
CA ASP A 87 7.13 -16.85 2.96
C ASP A 87 5.68 -17.15 2.52
N GLY A 88 5.45 -18.35 2.00
CA GLY A 88 4.14 -18.80 1.53
C GLY A 88 3.68 -18.20 0.20
N GLY A 89 4.58 -17.58 -0.57
CA GLY A 89 4.25 -16.97 -1.88
C GLY A 89 3.54 -15.62 -1.79
N ALA A 90 3.42 -15.09 -0.57
CA ALA A 90 2.98 -13.73 -0.36
C ALA A 90 4.08 -12.74 -0.76
N VAL A 91 3.68 -11.49 -0.97
CA VAL A 91 4.60 -10.42 -1.35
C VAL A 91 4.42 -9.22 -0.43
N LYS A 92 5.54 -8.58 -0.11
CA LYS A 92 5.60 -7.25 0.46
C LYS A 92 5.94 -6.28 -0.66
N MET A 93 5.23 -5.16 -0.70
CA MET A 93 5.46 -4.10 -1.67
C MET A 93 5.59 -2.77 -0.93
N ILE A 94 6.56 -1.97 -1.34
CA ILE A 94 6.72 -0.59 -0.89
C ILE A 94 6.48 0.34 -2.07
N PHE A 95 5.56 1.27 -1.91
CA PHE A 95 5.29 2.32 -2.90
C PHE A 95 5.86 3.64 -2.39
N SER A 96 6.71 4.28 -3.19
CA SER A 96 7.29 5.59 -2.91
C SER A 96 6.89 6.56 -4.01
N LEU A 97 6.39 7.74 -3.67
CA LEU A 97 6.01 8.73 -4.67
C LEU A 97 7.26 9.21 -5.43
N LYS A 98 7.21 9.20 -6.76
CA LYS A 98 8.30 9.68 -7.62
C LYS A 98 8.48 11.19 -7.47
N ASP A 99 9.70 11.68 -7.67
CA ASP A 99 9.97 13.12 -7.61
C ASP A 99 9.17 13.85 -8.71
N GLY A 100 8.40 14.86 -8.31
CA GLY A 100 7.52 15.62 -9.20
C GLY A 100 6.19 14.92 -9.57
N ALA A 101 5.95 13.69 -9.13
CA ALA A 101 4.66 13.03 -9.33
C ALA A 101 3.63 13.47 -8.28
N ASN A 102 2.35 13.44 -8.64
CA ASN A 102 1.25 13.70 -7.73
C ASN A 102 0.32 12.49 -7.63
N ILE A 103 -0.31 12.32 -6.46
CA ILE A 103 -1.32 11.29 -6.21
C ILE A 103 -2.59 11.52 -7.05
N GLU A 104 -2.88 12.77 -7.41
CA GLU A 104 -4.01 13.15 -8.25
C GLU A 104 -3.93 12.57 -9.67
N ASP A 105 -2.72 12.22 -10.14
CA ASP A 105 -2.50 11.59 -11.45
C ASP A 105 -2.88 10.09 -11.47
N VAL A 106 -3.12 9.48 -10.30
CA VAL A 106 -3.55 8.09 -10.23
C VAL A 106 -5.04 7.99 -10.48
N ASP A 107 -5.41 7.33 -11.57
CA ASP A 107 -6.82 7.04 -11.87
C ASP A 107 -7.40 6.09 -10.80
N THR A 108 -8.20 6.68 -9.92
CA THR A 108 -8.95 5.98 -8.86
C THR A 108 -10.41 5.72 -9.26
N SER A 109 -10.77 5.97 -10.52
CA SER A 109 -12.15 6.03 -11.03
C SER A 109 -12.85 4.66 -11.14
N LEU A 110 -12.26 3.59 -10.62
CA LEU A 110 -12.78 2.22 -10.71
C LEU A 110 -13.72 1.83 -9.55
N CYS A 111 -14.23 2.80 -8.80
CA CYS A 111 -15.26 2.58 -7.78
C CYS A 111 -16.69 2.84 -8.28
N HIS A 112 -16.95 2.76 -9.59
CA HIS A 112 -18.31 2.89 -10.15
C HIS A 112 -18.83 1.57 -10.73
#